data_AF-A0A7M1T9J1-F1
#
_entry.id   AF-A0A7M1T9J1-F1
#
_cell.length_a   1.000
_cell.length_b   1.000
_cell.length_c   1.000
_cell.angle_alpha   90.00
_cell.angle_beta   90.00
_cell.angle_gamma   90.00
#
_symmetry.space_group_name_H-M   'P 1'
#
loop_
_entity.id
_entity.type
_entity.pdbx_description
1 polymer ?
#
loop_
_entity_poly.entity_id
_entity_poly.type
_entity_poly.pdbx_seq_one_letter_code
_entity_poly.pdbx_strand_id
1 'polypeptide(L)'
;MLSETHISPAATVSPGQRNGENRLFPVFLKAESLRFLIVGGGKVGLEKLGALLANAPRAQVKLVAPHILPEIYAYANASHRLTLIERAFETHDLDDIDILILATEDHRLNQQIHALAKARGILTNVADTPELCDFYLSSIVQKGQLKIAISTNGLSPTIAKRLREWFTEVIPDNIDSLLYRLHAIRDQLKGDFAFKVQQLNALTAVFTPPYPSADGQKKAAQIAPHAQQSPKSQLKITGIYRWIALLAALGLMGAGYGLISRLLAMPWHDWLAQLPDLLGKNFIWFLVGGFLAKYIDGTLGLGYGTIGTTYLLSFGIPPAQISKTIHISEIFTSGLSGWMHWHYRNVNKKLFRALVWPGLIGGIGGAILITHLQHGSLHIVRPLIALYTFFLGANILLKGLRFRRKRQRKMKRVGLLGMIGGFLDAVAGGGWGTLVTSTLIASGRNPKYVVGSVNLARFYVALAGSATFLVLLGLSQWQVLLGLLIGGALASPLAARTTRSLPTRQLLVILGILVMLLSVWIMYKTWWIH
;
A
#
# COMPACT_ATOMS: atom_id res chain seq x y z
N MET A 1 7.01 34.19 -27.44
CA MET A 1 5.73 34.74 -26.95
C MET A 1 4.87 33.60 -26.44
N LEU A 2 4.99 33.28 -25.15
CA LEU A 2 4.08 32.37 -24.43
C LEU A 2 3.61 33.17 -23.21
N SER A 3 2.30 33.41 -23.13
CA SER A 3 1.69 34.27 -22.12
C SER A 3 1.82 33.63 -20.73
N GLU A 4 2.46 34.35 -19.82
CA GLU A 4 2.44 34.06 -18.40
C GLU A 4 1.00 34.18 -17.88
N THR A 5 0.44 33.06 -17.44
CA THR A 5 -0.82 33.05 -16.68
C THR A 5 -0.57 33.68 -15.33
N HIS A 6 -0.98 34.94 -15.17
CA HIS A 6 -1.05 35.64 -13.89
C HIS A 6 -1.92 34.83 -12.91
N ILE A 7 -1.28 34.21 -11.92
CA ILE A 7 -1.94 33.76 -10.71
C ILE A 7 -2.02 34.99 -9.80
N SER A 8 -3.23 35.53 -9.63
CA SER A 8 -3.47 36.62 -8.69
C SER A 8 -3.05 36.19 -7.28
N PRO A 9 -2.30 37.02 -6.51
CA PRO A 9 -1.87 36.66 -5.17
C PRO A 9 -3.12 36.47 -4.29
N ALA A 10 -3.21 35.30 -3.67
CA ALA A 10 -4.26 34.97 -2.73
C ALA A 10 -4.41 36.08 -1.69
N ALA A 11 -5.63 36.59 -1.53
CA ALA A 11 -5.98 37.52 -0.48
C ALA A 11 -5.42 37.00 0.84
N THR A 12 -4.50 37.76 1.43
CA THR A 12 -3.90 37.49 2.74
C THR A 12 -5.02 37.48 3.76
N VAL A 13 -5.42 36.28 4.21
CA VAL A 13 -6.37 36.12 5.30
C VAL A 13 -5.77 36.78 6.53
N SER A 14 -6.35 37.89 6.95
CA SER A 14 -5.94 38.65 8.12
C SER A 14 -5.95 37.77 9.39
N PRO A 15 -4.98 37.90 10.32
CA PRO A 15 -4.82 37.00 11.47
C PRO A 15 -6.00 36.95 12.45
N GLY A 16 -6.99 37.84 12.32
CA GLY A 16 -8.15 37.97 13.21
C GLY A 16 -9.35 37.06 12.93
N GLN A 17 -9.40 36.30 11.82
CA GLN A 17 -10.52 35.40 11.49
C GLN A 17 -10.28 33.91 11.87
N ARG A 18 -9.50 33.65 12.92
CA ARG A 18 -9.20 32.28 13.40
C ARG A 18 -10.22 31.65 14.35
N ASN A 19 -11.44 32.18 14.43
CA ASN A 19 -12.55 31.61 15.22
C ASN A 19 -13.70 31.10 14.33
N GLY A 20 -13.38 30.30 13.31
CA GLY A 20 -14.40 29.55 12.58
C GLY A 20 -14.78 28.30 13.38
N GLU A 21 -15.75 28.41 14.30
CA GLU A 21 -16.34 27.24 14.95
C GLU A 21 -16.93 26.27 13.90
N ASN A 22 -16.73 24.97 14.09
CA ASN A 22 -17.34 23.96 13.24
C ASN A 22 -18.82 23.78 13.63
N ARG A 23 -19.71 24.52 12.96
CA ARG A 23 -21.13 24.63 13.31
C ARG A 23 -22.04 23.57 12.64
N LEU A 24 -21.51 22.77 11.71
CA LEU A 24 -22.32 21.76 11.02
C LEU A 24 -22.51 20.52 11.89
N PHE A 25 -23.77 20.13 12.04
CA PHE A 25 -24.13 18.87 12.69
C PHE A 25 -24.31 17.76 11.62
N PRO A 26 -23.49 16.69 11.63
CA PRO A 26 -23.56 15.66 10.61
C PRO A 26 -24.72 14.70 10.88
N VAL A 27 -25.63 14.57 9.91
CA VAL A 27 -26.76 13.62 9.96
C VAL A 27 -26.88 12.84 8.65
N PHE A 28 -27.38 11.60 8.76
CA PHE A 28 -27.81 10.81 7.61
C PHE A 28 -29.34 10.74 7.59
N LEU A 29 -29.94 11.26 6.53
CA LEU A 29 -31.39 11.30 6.37
C LEU A 29 -31.87 10.04 5.61
N LYS A 30 -32.99 9.46 6.07
CA LYS A 30 -33.72 8.41 5.35
C LYS A 30 -34.58 9.06 4.27
N ALA A 31 -33.98 9.28 3.10
CA ALA A 31 -34.61 10.04 2.02
C ALA A 31 -35.89 9.39 1.47
N GLU A 32 -36.11 8.08 1.68
CA GLU A 32 -37.36 7.40 1.33
C GLU A 32 -38.57 7.82 2.18
N SER A 33 -38.34 8.49 3.32
CA SER A 33 -39.37 9.00 4.24
C SER A 33 -39.58 10.52 4.11
N LEU A 34 -38.90 11.16 3.16
CA LEU A 34 -38.91 12.61 2.97
C LEU A 34 -39.27 12.94 1.52
N ARG A 35 -39.94 14.06 1.33
CA ARG A 35 -40.39 14.58 0.04
C ARG A 35 -39.43 15.69 -0.40
N PHE A 36 -38.70 15.43 -1.49
CA PHE A 36 -37.74 16.37 -2.05
C PHE A 36 -38.36 17.16 -3.20
N LEU A 37 -38.13 18.47 -3.22
CA LEU A 37 -38.36 19.32 -4.39
C LEU A 37 -37.03 19.82 -4.92
N ILE A 38 -36.80 19.66 -6.22
CA ILE A 38 -35.70 20.29 -6.96
C ILE A 38 -36.29 21.33 -7.91
N VAL A 39 -35.88 22.59 -7.78
CA VAL A 39 -36.26 23.65 -8.72
C VAL A 39 -35.07 23.94 -9.64
N GLY A 40 -35.23 23.68 -10.93
CA GLY A 40 -34.18 23.81 -11.95
C GLY A 40 -33.84 22.49 -12.64
N GLY A 41 -34.02 22.47 -13.97
CA GLY A 41 -33.82 21.30 -14.83
C GLY A 41 -32.54 21.36 -15.68
N GLY A 42 -31.65 22.31 -15.38
CA GLY A 42 -30.36 22.48 -16.04
C GLY A 42 -29.27 21.55 -15.50
N LYS A 43 -28.00 21.85 -15.83
CA LYS A 43 -26.84 21.03 -15.44
C LYS A 43 -26.68 20.87 -13.93
N VAL A 44 -26.91 21.95 -13.18
CA VAL A 44 -26.85 21.94 -11.71
C VAL A 44 -27.96 21.05 -11.15
N GLY A 45 -29.19 21.18 -11.66
CA GLY A 45 -30.32 20.32 -11.27
C GLY A 45 -30.04 18.84 -11.52
N LEU A 46 -29.51 18.51 -12.70
CA LEU A 46 -29.06 17.15 -13.06
C LEU A 46 -28.00 16.62 -12.09
N GLU A 47 -26.99 17.44 -11.73
CA GLU A 47 -25.95 17.04 -10.79
C GLU A 47 -26.53 16.72 -9.40
N LYS A 48 -27.42 17.59 -8.88
CA LYS A 48 -28.05 17.42 -7.56
C LYS A 48 -28.98 16.22 -7.53
N LEU A 49 -29.80 16.04 -8.57
CA LEU A 49 -30.68 14.88 -8.74
C LEU A 49 -29.86 13.58 -8.80
N GLY A 50 -28.81 13.56 -9.62
CA GLY A 50 -27.93 12.41 -9.75
C GLY A 50 -27.23 12.05 -8.45
N ALA A 51 -26.73 13.05 -7.70
CA ALA A 51 -26.12 12.85 -6.39
C ALA A 51 -27.12 12.29 -5.37
N LEU A 52 -28.35 12.82 -5.33
CA LEU A 52 -29.41 12.35 -4.44
C LEU A 52 -29.77 10.89 -4.75
N LEU A 53 -30.10 10.57 -6.00
CA LEU A 53 -30.55 9.23 -6.40
C LEU A 53 -29.45 8.18 -6.36
N ALA A 54 -28.19 8.55 -6.61
CA ALA A 54 -27.06 7.64 -6.43
C ALA A 54 -26.91 7.20 -4.96
N ASN A 55 -27.17 8.12 -4.01
CA ASN A 55 -27.08 7.84 -2.58
C ASN A 55 -28.37 7.23 -2.01
N ALA A 56 -29.53 7.60 -2.53
CA ALA A 56 -30.83 7.16 -2.07
C ALA A 56 -31.76 6.87 -3.26
N PRO A 57 -31.66 5.67 -3.87
CA PRO A 57 -32.42 5.33 -5.07
C PRO A 57 -33.95 5.34 -4.90
N ARG A 58 -34.44 5.29 -3.65
CA ARG A 58 -35.87 5.26 -3.30
C ARG A 58 -36.42 6.62 -2.83
N ALA A 59 -35.62 7.69 -2.94
CA ALA A 59 -36.07 9.03 -2.59
C ALA A 59 -37.30 9.44 -3.42
N GLN A 60 -38.25 10.12 -2.79
CA GLN A 60 -39.39 10.71 -3.48
C GLN A 60 -39.01 12.13 -3.90
N VAL A 61 -38.96 12.37 -5.21
CA VAL A 61 -38.43 13.62 -5.76
C VAL A 61 -39.43 14.21 -6.76
N LYS A 62 -39.76 15.49 -6.58
CA LYS A 62 -40.45 16.33 -7.55
C LYS A 62 -39.41 17.27 -8.16
N LEU A 63 -39.35 17.40 -9.48
CA LEU A 63 -38.49 18.36 -10.16
C LEU A 63 -39.35 19.30 -11.01
N VAL A 64 -39.20 20.61 -10.77
CA VAL A 64 -39.95 21.66 -11.47
C VAL A 64 -38.97 22.58 -12.20
N ALA A 65 -39.17 22.76 -13.52
CA ALA A 65 -38.41 23.73 -14.30
C ALA A 65 -39.11 24.05 -15.63
N PRO A 66 -38.96 25.27 -16.18
CA PRO A 66 -39.50 25.60 -17.51
C PRO A 66 -38.93 24.74 -18.64
N HIS A 67 -37.69 24.30 -18.48
CA HIS A 67 -36.98 23.42 -19.41
C HIS A 67 -36.21 22.36 -18.62
N ILE A 68 -36.36 21.10 -19.02
CA ILE A 68 -35.71 19.96 -18.39
C ILE A 68 -34.74 19.30 -19.38
N LEU A 69 -33.49 19.11 -18.95
CA LEU A 69 -32.50 18.44 -19.79
C LEU A 69 -32.90 16.99 -20.12
N PRO A 70 -32.67 16.51 -21.37
CA PRO A 70 -32.99 15.13 -21.78
C PRO A 70 -32.42 14.04 -20.85
N GLU A 71 -31.23 14.27 -20.28
CA GLU A 71 -30.58 13.35 -19.35
C GLU A 71 -31.37 13.13 -18.05
N ILE A 72 -32.19 14.09 -17.64
CA ILE A 72 -33.05 13.98 -16.44
C ILE A 72 -34.19 12.98 -16.69
N TYR A 73 -34.74 12.92 -17.90
CA TYR A 73 -35.80 11.96 -18.23
C TYR A 73 -35.32 10.51 -18.12
N ALA A 74 -34.04 10.23 -18.32
CA ALA A 74 -33.47 8.90 -18.11
C ALA A 74 -33.61 8.43 -16.65
N TYR A 75 -33.53 9.35 -15.68
CA TYR A 75 -33.77 9.04 -14.27
C TYR A 75 -35.24 8.76 -13.98
N ALA A 76 -36.16 9.47 -14.63
CA ALA A 76 -37.60 9.26 -14.46
C ALA A 76 -38.04 7.89 -15.00
N ASN A 77 -37.48 7.48 -16.14
CA ASN A 77 -37.71 6.14 -16.69
C ASN A 77 -37.19 5.02 -15.78
N ALA A 78 -36.14 5.29 -14.99
CA ALA A 78 -35.57 4.33 -14.06
C ALA A 78 -36.24 4.31 -12.68
N SER A 79 -37.04 5.34 -12.32
CA SER A 79 -37.64 5.50 -11.00
C SER A 79 -39.06 6.03 -11.06
N HIS A 80 -40.03 5.21 -10.65
CA HIS A 80 -41.43 5.61 -10.52
C HIS A 80 -41.71 6.64 -9.40
N ARG A 81 -40.68 7.08 -8.66
CA ARG A 81 -40.78 8.05 -7.55
C ARG A 81 -40.24 9.43 -7.90
N LEU A 82 -39.86 9.64 -9.16
CA LEU A 82 -39.43 10.94 -9.69
C LEU A 82 -40.56 11.52 -10.56
N THR A 83 -41.13 12.64 -10.12
CA THR A 83 -42.13 13.39 -10.89
C THR A 83 -41.47 14.61 -11.53
N LEU A 84 -41.53 14.69 -12.85
CA LEU A 84 -41.01 15.83 -13.61
C LEU A 84 -42.17 16.73 -14.02
N ILE A 85 -42.04 18.04 -13.77
CA ILE A 85 -43.04 19.04 -14.13
C ILE A 85 -42.36 20.16 -14.92
N GLU A 86 -42.67 20.21 -16.21
CA GLU A 86 -42.08 21.15 -17.14
C GLU A 86 -42.90 22.45 -17.20
N ARG A 87 -42.74 23.28 -16.16
CA ARG A 87 -43.26 24.65 -16.08
C ARG A 87 -42.44 25.49 -15.10
N ALA A 88 -42.69 26.79 -15.08
CA ALA A 88 -42.16 27.66 -14.04
C ALA A 88 -42.63 27.22 -12.64
N PHE A 89 -41.80 27.52 -11.64
CA PHE A 89 -42.11 27.27 -10.24
C PHE A 89 -43.33 28.10 -9.79
N GLU A 90 -44.20 27.47 -9.01
CA GLU A 90 -45.35 28.11 -8.37
C GLU A 90 -45.33 27.89 -6.86
N THR A 91 -45.93 28.79 -6.08
CA THR A 91 -45.87 28.76 -4.62
C THR A 91 -46.47 27.49 -3.99
N HIS A 92 -47.42 26.86 -4.68
CA HIS A 92 -48.05 25.59 -4.29
C HIS A 92 -47.11 24.39 -4.49
N ASP A 93 -46.00 24.54 -5.23
CA ASP A 93 -45.06 23.42 -5.42
C ASP A 93 -44.33 23.03 -4.13
N LEU A 94 -44.27 23.95 -3.18
CA LEU A 94 -43.72 23.76 -1.84
C LEU A 94 -44.71 23.10 -0.88
N ASP A 95 -45.96 22.89 -1.29
CA ASP A 95 -46.93 22.17 -0.48
C ASP A 95 -46.46 20.72 -0.37
N ASP A 96 -46.55 20.16 0.85
CA ASP A 96 -46.15 18.78 1.09
C ASP A 96 -44.68 18.46 0.75
N ILE A 97 -43.77 19.42 0.97
CA ILE A 97 -42.32 19.25 0.77
C ILE A 97 -41.58 19.35 2.10
N ASP A 98 -40.60 18.47 2.31
CA ASP A 98 -39.76 18.47 3.52
C ASP A 98 -38.36 19.05 3.25
N ILE A 99 -37.84 18.84 2.03
CA ILE A 99 -36.50 19.31 1.62
C ILE A 99 -36.56 19.95 0.24
N LEU A 100 -36.02 21.16 0.13
CA LEU A 100 -35.90 21.94 -1.09
C LEU A 100 -34.44 22.03 -1.56
N ILE A 101 -34.21 21.82 -2.86
CA ILE A 101 -32.94 22.09 -3.54
C ILE A 101 -33.19 23.09 -4.68
N LEU A 102 -32.60 24.28 -4.57
CA LEU A 102 -32.65 25.31 -5.59
C LEU A 102 -31.42 25.22 -6.48
N ALA A 103 -31.64 24.95 -7.76
CA ALA A 103 -30.61 24.68 -8.76
C ALA A 103 -30.86 25.49 -10.05
N THR A 104 -31.44 26.68 -9.92
CA THR A 104 -31.65 27.64 -11.01
C THR A 104 -30.50 28.66 -11.07
N GLU A 105 -30.27 29.23 -12.25
CA GLU A 105 -29.31 30.34 -12.45
C GLU A 105 -29.90 31.72 -12.05
N ASP A 106 -31.20 31.80 -11.74
CA ASP A 106 -31.85 33.04 -11.32
C ASP A 106 -31.72 33.23 -9.80
N HIS A 107 -30.75 34.04 -9.40
CA HIS A 107 -30.51 34.36 -8.00
C HIS A 107 -31.69 35.07 -7.31
N ARG A 108 -32.46 35.90 -8.02
CA ARG A 108 -33.62 36.59 -7.42
C ARG A 108 -34.73 35.59 -7.15
N LEU A 109 -35.00 34.71 -8.11
CA LEU A 109 -35.95 33.62 -7.93
C LEU A 109 -35.52 32.71 -6.77
N ASN A 110 -34.25 32.32 -6.71
CA ASN A 110 -33.75 31.48 -5.61
C ASN A 110 -33.95 32.14 -4.23
N GLN A 111 -33.71 33.45 -4.11
CA GLN A 111 -33.96 34.19 -2.86
C GLN A 111 -35.45 34.23 -2.49
N GLN A 112 -36.33 34.46 -3.47
CA GLN A 112 -37.77 34.48 -3.26
C GLN A 112 -38.29 33.10 -2.80
N ILE A 113 -37.90 32.02 -3.48
CA ILE A 113 -38.33 30.67 -3.12
C ILE A 113 -37.76 30.29 -1.74
N HIS A 114 -36.50 30.62 -1.46
CA HIS A 114 -35.89 30.39 -0.14
C HIS A 114 -36.67 31.09 0.98
N ALA A 115 -37.10 32.35 0.80
CA ALA A 115 -37.88 33.06 1.79
C ALA A 115 -39.24 32.37 2.07
N LEU A 116 -39.91 31.89 1.01
CA LEU A 116 -41.17 31.13 1.12
C LEU A 116 -40.97 29.78 1.82
N ALA A 117 -39.90 29.06 1.47
CA ALA A 117 -39.56 27.78 2.07
C ALA A 117 -39.24 27.92 3.57
N LYS A 118 -38.46 28.96 3.92
CA LYS A 118 -38.11 29.29 5.31
C LYS A 118 -39.34 29.60 6.16
N ALA A 119 -40.30 30.34 5.62
CA ALA A 119 -41.56 30.64 6.30
C ALA A 119 -42.40 29.37 6.60
N ARG A 120 -42.19 28.29 5.84
CA ARG A 120 -42.86 26.99 6.00
C ARG A 120 -42.03 25.95 6.76
N GLY A 121 -40.83 26.30 7.22
CA GLY A 121 -39.93 25.37 7.91
C GLY A 121 -39.31 24.29 7.02
N ILE A 122 -39.27 24.51 5.70
CA ILE A 122 -38.69 23.56 4.73
C ILE A 122 -37.17 23.75 4.68
N LEU A 123 -36.41 22.67 4.87
CA LEU A 123 -34.95 22.72 4.80
C LEU A 123 -34.49 22.98 3.38
N THR A 124 -33.68 24.01 3.18
CA THR A 124 -33.30 24.48 1.85
C THR A 124 -31.80 24.37 1.59
N ASN A 125 -31.43 23.87 0.41
CA ASN A 125 -30.07 23.97 -0.14
C ASN A 125 -30.12 24.78 -1.44
N VAL A 126 -29.32 25.83 -1.54
CA VAL A 126 -29.21 26.66 -2.75
C VAL A 126 -27.84 26.42 -3.37
N ALA A 127 -27.83 26.05 -4.66
CA ALA A 127 -26.59 25.86 -5.38
C ALA A 127 -25.76 27.16 -5.41
N ASP A 128 -24.45 27.01 -5.19
CA ASP A 128 -23.44 28.07 -5.25
C ASP A 128 -23.71 29.30 -4.36
N THR A 129 -24.64 29.20 -3.41
CA THR A 129 -25.05 30.30 -2.52
C THR A 129 -25.10 29.81 -1.04
N PRO A 130 -23.93 29.60 -0.39
CA PRO A 130 -23.83 28.98 0.94
C PRO A 130 -24.63 29.70 2.03
N GLU A 131 -24.75 31.02 1.96
CA GLU A 131 -25.47 31.86 2.93
C GLU A 131 -26.99 31.63 2.95
N LEU A 132 -27.55 31.01 1.90
CA LEU A 132 -28.97 30.64 1.81
C LEU A 132 -29.20 29.13 2.06
N CYS A 133 -28.20 28.41 2.57
CA CYS A 133 -28.31 26.98 2.83
C CYS A 133 -28.53 26.66 4.32
N ASP A 134 -29.56 25.86 4.63
CA ASP A 134 -29.73 25.24 5.95
C ASP A 134 -28.84 24.00 6.11
N PHE A 135 -28.50 23.35 5.01
CA PHE A 135 -27.65 22.15 4.98
C PHE A 135 -26.77 22.12 3.72
N TYR A 136 -25.70 21.32 3.78
CA TYR A 136 -24.80 21.10 2.65
C TYR A 136 -24.83 19.66 2.16
N LEU A 137 -24.80 19.50 0.84
CA LEU A 137 -24.53 18.20 0.23
C LEU A 137 -23.02 17.90 0.35
N SER A 138 -22.71 16.79 1.02
CA SER A 138 -21.33 16.40 1.32
C SER A 138 -20.73 15.50 0.22
N SER A 139 -19.40 15.42 0.22
CA SER A 139 -18.68 14.42 -0.57
C SER A 139 -18.83 13.06 0.12
N ILE A 140 -19.48 12.10 -0.54
CA ILE A 140 -19.85 10.81 0.08
C ILE A 140 -19.01 9.66 -0.48
N VAL A 141 -18.47 8.83 0.41
CA VAL A 141 -17.92 7.51 0.10
C VAL A 141 -19.00 6.48 0.41
N GLN A 142 -19.33 5.63 -0.55
CA GLN A 142 -20.31 4.55 -0.38
C GLN A 142 -19.71 3.21 -0.80
N LYS A 143 -19.75 2.21 0.10
CA LYS A 143 -19.34 0.82 -0.16
C LYS A 143 -20.33 -0.14 0.48
N GLY A 144 -21.25 -0.68 -0.33
CA GLY A 144 -22.37 -1.46 0.19
C GLY A 144 -23.19 -0.63 1.18
N GLN A 145 -23.38 -1.13 2.39
CA GLN A 145 -24.07 -0.45 3.49
C GLN A 145 -23.24 0.63 4.20
N LEU A 146 -21.92 0.70 3.97
CA LEU A 146 -21.08 1.73 4.56
C LEU A 146 -21.23 3.07 3.82
N LYS A 147 -21.52 4.14 4.56
CA LYS A 147 -21.46 5.52 4.06
C LYS A 147 -20.58 6.39 4.95
N ILE A 148 -19.77 7.24 4.32
CA ILE A 148 -18.96 8.27 4.99
C ILE A 148 -19.23 9.60 4.29
N ALA A 149 -19.69 10.58 5.05
CA ALA A 149 -19.87 11.95 4.58
C ALA A 149 -18.66 12.80 4.99
N ILE A 150 -18.15 13.59 4.05
CA ILE A 150 -16.98 14.45 4.24
C ILE A 150 -17.39 15.90 3.98
N SER A 151 -17.23 16.74 5.00
CA SER A 151 -17.46 18.18 4.93
C SER A 151 -16.19 18.95 5.26
N THR A 152 -16.02 20.10 4.61
CA THR A 152 -14.97 21.09 4.90
C THR A 152 -15.58 22.44 5.31
N ASN A 153 -16.86 22.45 5.74
CA ASN A 153 -17.63 23.68 6.01
C ASN A 153 -17.60 24.67 4.84
N GLY A 154 -17.59 24.16 3.60
CA GLY A 154 -17.51 24.97 2.39
C GLY A 154 -16.11 25.51 2.06
N LEU A 155 -15.11 25.38 2.96
CA LEU A 155 -13.77 25.97 2.77
C LEU A 155 -12.98 25.37 1.61
N SER A 156 -13.11 24.07 1.37
CA SER A 156 -12.39 23.41 0.28
C SER A 156 -13.13 22.19 -0.27
N PRO A 157 -13.93 22.37 -1.34
CA PRO A 157 -14.52 21.26 -2.08
C PRO A 157 -13.46 20.30 -2.65
N THR A 158 -12.30 20.82 -3.04
CA THR A 158 -11.20 20.03 -3.58
C THR A 158 -10.65 19.03 -2.56
N ILE A 159 -10.44 19.45 -1.31
CA ILE A 159 -10.00 18.54 -0.24
C ILE A 159 -11.07 17.49 0.06
N ALA A 160 -12.35 17.88 0.13
CA ALA A 160 -13.45 16.93 0.33
C ALA A 160 -13.50 15.85 -0.78
N LYS A 161 -13.23 16.24 -2.03
CA LYS A 161 -13.12 15.31 -3.16
C LYS A 161 -11.92 14.37 -3.03
N ARG A 162 -10.74 14.90 -2.67
CA ARG A 162 -9.51 14.11 -2.48
C ARG A 162 -9.64 13.10 -1.34
N LEU A 163 -10.23 13.50 -0.22
CA LEU A 163 -10.49 12.61 0.91
C LEU A 163 -11.47 11.51 0.51
N ARG A 164 -12.53 11.84 -0.25
CA ARG A 164 -13.45 10.82 -0.77
C ARG A 164 -12.72 9.81 -1.67
N GLU A 165 -11.92 10.28 -2.62
CA GLU A 165 -11.11 9.42 -3.49
C GLU A 165 -10.20 8.48 -2.66
N TRP A 166 -9.49 9.04 -1.69
CA TRP A 166 -8.60 8.29 -0.81
C TRP A 166 -9.34 7.25 0.04
N PHE A 167 -10.42 7.62 0.72
CA PHE A 167 -11.22 6.68 1.52
C PHE A 167 -11.87 5.60 0.65
N THR A 168 -12.27 5.94 -0.58
CA THR A 168 -12.81 4.96 -1.54
C THR A 168 -11.74 3.94 -1.92
N GLU A 169 -10.47 4.34 -2.02
CA GLU A 169 -9.36 3.45 -2.35
C GLU A 169 -8.90 2.61 -1.15
N VAL A 170 -8.80 3.22 0.03
CA VAL A 170 -8.26 2.57 1.24
C VAL A 170 -9.25 1.61 1.87
N ILE A 171 -10.55 1.93 1.87
CA ILE A 171 -11.57 1.06 2.48
C ILE A 171 -11.77 -0.16 1.58
N PRO A 172 -11.66 -1.39 2.07
CA PRO A 172 -11.86 -2.59 1.25
C PRO A 172 -13.30 -2.76 0.75
N ASP A 173 -13.49 -3.35 -0.43
CA ASP A 173 -14.84 -3.62 -0.97
C ASP A 173 -15.62 -4.67 -0.17
N ASN A 174 -14.91 -5.55 0.56
CA ASN A 174 -15.52 -6.56 1.42
C ASN A 174 -15.99 -6.01 2.78
N ILE A 175 -15.88 -4.70 3.02
CA ILE A 175 -16.34 -4.07 4.27
C ILE A 175 -17.83 -4.34 4.52
N ASP A 176 -18.62 -4.41 3.46
CA ASP A 176 -20.05 -4.72 3.52
C ASP A 176 -20.30 -6.10 4.14
N SER A 177 -19.58 -7.13 3.67
CA SER A 177 -19.66 -8.48 4.24
C SER A 177 -19.21 -8.55 5.70
N LEU A 178 -18.27 -7.69 6.10
CA LEU A 178 -17.86 -7.59 7.50
C LEU A 178 -18.97 -6.98 8.36
N LEU A 179 -19.64 -5.92 7.89
CA LEU A 179 -20.76 -5.31 8.59
C LEU A 179 -21.89 -6.32 8.84
N TYR A 180 -22.26 -7.11 7.84
CA TYR A 180 -23.27 -8.17 8.01
C TYR A 180 -22.84 -9.25 9.00
N ARG A 181 -21.57 -9.68 8.97
CA ARG A 181 -21.04 -10.67 9.93
C ARG A 181 -21.02 -10.14 11.36
N LEU A 182 -20.60 -8.89 11.54
CA LEU A 182 -20.58 -8.23 12.85
C LEU A 182 -22.00 -8.07 13.40
N HIS A 183 -22.96 -7.75 12.54
CA HIS A 183 -24.38 -7.70 12.91
C HIS A 183 -24.89 -9.08 13.36
N ALA A 184 -24.65 -10.13 12.57
CA ALA A 184 -25.05 -11.49 12.92
C ALA A 184 -24.40 -11.98 14.24
N ILE A 185 -23.12 -11.65 14.47
CA ILE A 185 -22.43 -11.96 15.73
C ILE A 185 -23.10 -11.22 16.88
N ARG A 186 -23.40 -9.92 16.73
CA ARG A 186 -24.07 -9.13 17.77
C ARG A 186 -25.41 -9.75 18.19
N ASP A 187 -26.16 -10.28 17.25
CA ASP A 187 -27.48 -10.88 17.49
C ASP A 187 -27.37 -12.27 18.14
N GLN A 188 -26.28 -13.01 17.88
CA GLN A 188 -25.99 -14.30 18.51
C GLN A 188 -25.36 -14.19 19.91
N LEU A 189 -24.73 -13.05 20.23
CA LEU A 189 -24.14 -12.82 21.54
C LEU A 189 -25.25 -12.71 22.60
N LYS A 190 -25.20 -13.57 23.62
CA LYS A 190 -26.01 -13.49 24.84
C LYS A 190 -25.16 -12.97 26.00
N GLY A 191 -25.72 -12.12 26.86
CA GLY A 191 -25.02 -11.45 27.97
C GLY A 191 -25.26 -9.93 28.03
N ASP A 192 -24.66 -9.28 29.02
CA ASP A 192 -24.66 -7.82 29.25
C ASP A 192 -24.05 -7.05 28.04
N PHE A 193 -24.59 -5.87 27.76
CA PHE A 193 -24.10 -4.91 26.76
C PHE A 193 -22.57 -4.70 26.78
N ALA A 194 -21.95 -4.60 27.97
CA ALA A 194 -20.51 -4.41 28.14
C ALA A 194 -19.70 -5.59 27.55
N PHE A 195 -20.15 -6.83 27.78
CA PHE A 195 -19.52 -8.03 27.21
C PHE A 195 -19.65 -8.06 25.68
N LYS A 196 -20.81 -7.66 25.15
CA LYS A 196 -21.03 -7.59 23.68
C LYS A 196 -20.11 -6.56 23.03
N VAL A 197 -19.97 -5.38 23.63
CA VAL A 197 -19.07 -4.31 23.15
C VAL A 197 -17.61 -4.78 23.17
N GLN A 198 -17.17 -5.47 24.22
CA GLN A 198 -15.80 -5.98 24.32
C GLN A 198 -15.47 -6.99 23.21
N GLN A 199 -16.38 -7.93 22.93
CA GLN A 199 -16.22 -8.92 21.85
C GLN A 199 -16.19 -8.25 20.47
N LEU A 200 -17.08 -7.29 20.22
CA LEU A 200 -17.10 -6.55 18.95
C LEU A 200 -15.84 -5.71 18.77
N ASN A 201 -15.33 -5.05 19.82
CA ASN A 201 -14.09 -4.28 19.79
C ASN A 201 -12.86 -5.15 19.50
N ALA A 202 -12.80 -6.37 20.06
CA ALA A 202 -11.73 -7.31 19.76
C ALA A 202 -11.72 -7.71 18.26
N LEU A 203 -12.90 -7.83 17.65
CA LEU A 203 -13.06 -8.15 16.23
C LEU A 203 -12.75 -6.96 15.31
N THR A 204 -13.02 -5.72 15.76
CA THR A 204 -12.77 -4.50 14.99
C THR A 204 -11.41 -3.85 15.29
N ALA A 205 -10.63 -4.39 16.23
CA ALA A 205 -9.30 -3.89 16.64
C ALA A 205 -8.32 -3.68 15.46
N VAL A 206 -8.50 -4.44 14.36
CA VAL A 206 -7.72 -4.32 13.12
C VAL A 206 -7.86 -2.93 12.46
N PHE A 207 -8.96 -2.21 12.73
CA PHE A 207 -9.21 -0.86 12.21
C PHE A 207 -8.78 0.25 13.18
N THR A 208 -8.30 -0.09 14.37
CA THR A 208 -7.85 0.90 15.36
C THR A 208 -6.35 1.13 15.18
N PRO A 209 -5.88 2.37 14.94
CA PRO A 209 -4.45 2.64 14.97
C PRO A 209 -3.91 2.43 16.40
N PRO A 210 -2.63 2.05 16.58
CA PRO A 210 -2.01 2.05 17.89
C PRO A 210 -1.90 3.52 18.35
N TYR A 211 -2.81 3.97 19.22
CA TYR A 211 -2.73 5.30 19.81
C TYR A 211 -1.51 5.35 20.75
N PRO A 212 -0.60 6.33 20.64
CA PRO A 212 0.42 6.58 21.63
C PRO A 212 0.02 7.81 22.48
N SER A 213 -0.51 7.58 23.67
CA SER A 213 -0.43 8.57 24.78
C SER A 213 -1.02 7.96 26.06
N ALA A 214 -0.20 7.92 27.11
CA ALA A 214 -0.50 7.31 28.41
C ALA A 214 -1.73 7.90 29.14
N ASP A 215 -2.18 9.11 28.77
CA ASP A 215 -3.30 9.79 29.44
C ASP A 215 -4.68 9.26 29.08
N GLY A 216 -4.84 8.65 27.89
CA GLY A 216 -6.13 8.08 27.47
C GLY A 216 -6.52 6.82 28.27
N GLN A 217 -5.53 6.09 28.79
CA GLN A 217 -5.77 4.86 29.56
C GLN A 217 -6.32 5.15 30.96
N LYS A 218 -5.95 6.29 31.57
CA LYS A 218 -6.41 6.66 32.92
C LYS A 218 -7.88 7.08 32.94
N LYS A 219 -8.38 7.76 31.90
CA LYS A 219 -9.78 8.17 31.80
C LYS A 219 -10.74 7.02 31.45
N ALA A 220 -10.30 6.06 30.61
CA ALA A 220 -11.13 4.90 30.28
C ALA A 220 -11.29 3.91 31.45
N ALA A 221 -10.32 3.86 32.37
CA ALA A 221 -10.34 2.96 33.53
C ALA A 221 -11.28 3.42 34.66
N GLN A 222 -11.71 4.69 34.69
CA GLN A 222 -12.55 5.24 35.76
C GLN A 222 -14.06 5.14 35.50
N ILE A 223 -14.52 4.77 34.29
CA ILE A 223 -15.94 4.82 33.90
C ILE A 223 -16.61 3.43 33.84
N ALA A 224 -15.88 2.33 34.07
CA ALA A 224 -16.47 1.00 34.07
C ALA A 224 -16.82 0.56 35.51
N PRO A 225 -18.11 0.44 35.90
CA PRO A 225 -18.47 -0.16 37.17
C PRO A 225 -18.20 -1.67 37.10
N HIS A 226 -17.53 -2.17 38.14
CA HIS A 226 -17.30 -3.57 38.50
C HIS A 226 -17.87 -4.64 37.55
N ALA A 227 -17.17 -4.90 36.44
CA ALA A 227 -17.39 -6.10 35.65
C ALA A 227 -16.68 -7.27 36.35
N GLN A 228 -17.48 -8.15 36.95
CA GLN A 228 -17.04 -9.45 37.45
C GLN A 228 -16.20 -10.17 36.38
N GLN A 229 -15.00 -10.57 36.80
CA GLN A 229 -14.04 -11.28 35.95
C GLN A 229 -14.61 -12.64 35.52
N SER A 230 -14.97 -12.78 34.24
CA SER A 230 -15.21 -14.07 33.61
C SER A 230 -13.89 -14.82 33.39
N PRO A 231 -13.85 -16.16 33.49
CA PRO A 231 -12.61 -16.91 33.55
C PRO A 231 -11.85 -16.85 32.22
N LYS A 232 -10.60 -16.38 32.28
CA LYS A 232 -9.64 -16.48 31.18
C LYS A 232 -9.59 -17.92 30.72
N SER A 233 -9.91 -18.18 29.46
CA SER A 233 -9.67 -19.45 28.78
C SER A 233 -8.16 -19.67 28.70
N GLN A 234 -7.57 -20.13 29.79
CA GLN A 234 -6.27 -20.75 29.77
C GLN A 234 -6.39 -21.93 28.81
N LEU A 235 -5.64 -21.89 27.70
CA LEU A 235 -5.38 -23.10 26.94
C LEU A 235 -4.83 -24.13 27.94
N LYS A 236 -5.61 -25.17 28.22
CA LYS A 236 -5.15 -26.35 28.94
C LYS A 236 -4.18 -27.09 28.02
N ILE A 237 -2.96 -26.57 27.95
CA ILE A 237 -1.80 -27.31 27.50
C ILE A 237 -1.62 -28.40 28.55
N THR A 238 -1.93 -29.66 28.20
CA THR A 238 -1.74 -30.82 29.08
C THR A 238 -0.32 -30.79 29.66
N GLY A 239 -0.18 -31.12 30.95
CA GLY A 239 1.04 -30.89 31.73
C GLY A 239 2.34 -31.35 31.04
N ILE A 240 2.26 -32.41 30.22
CA ILE A 240 3.34 -32.93 29.38
C ILE A 240 3.96 -31.86 28.47
N TYR A 241 3.18 -31.04 27.76
CA TYR A 241 3.74 -30.07 26.81
C TYR A 241 4.41 -28.87 27.51
N ARG A 242 4.00 -28.52 28.74
CA ARG A 242 4.70 -27.52 29.56
C ARG A 242 6.07 -28.02 30.02
N TRP A 243 6.14 -29.30 30.40
CA TRP A 243 7.41 -29.95 30.74
C TRP A 243 8.31 -30.13 29.52
N ILE A 244 7.77 -30.49 28.35
CA ILE A 244 8.52 -30.55 27.09
C ILE A 244 9.08 -29.18 26.72
N ALA A 245 8.28 -28.11 26.81
CA ALA A 245 8.75 -26.76 26.52
C ALA A 245 9.83 -26.28 27.51
N LEU A 246 9.70 -26.64 28.80
CA LEU A 246 10.68 -26.29 29.83
C LEU A 246 11.99 -27.08 29.70
N LEU A 247 11.91 -28.38 29.37
CA LEU A 247 13.09 -29.21 29.07
C LEU A 247 13.77 -28.76 27.77
N ALA A 248 13.01 -28.37 26.75
CA ALA A 248 13.55 -27.79 25.53
C ALA A 248 14.24 -26.44 25.81
N ALA A 249 13.65 -25.60 26.65
CA ALA A 249 14.25 -24.32 27.06
C ALA A 249 15.53 -24.51 27.88
N LEU A 250 15.55 -25.46 28.83
CA LEU A 250 16.74 -25.81 29.61
C LEU A 250 17.82 -26.45 28.74
N GLY A 251 17.44 -27.31 27.78
CA GLY A 251 18.35 -27.88 26.79
C GLY A 251 18.95 -26.81 25.88
N LEU A 252 18.16 -25.84 25.44
CA LEU A 252 18.64 -24.68 24.68
C LEU A 252 19.53 -23.75 25.52
N MET A 253 19.23 -23.55 26.80
CA MET A 253 20.10 -22.81 27.72
C MET A 253 21.41 -23.55 27.99
N GLY A 254 21.39 -24.87 28.16
CA GLY A 254 22.59 -25.69 28.36
C GLY A 254 23.46 -25.74 27.10
N ALA A 255 22.84 -25.92 25.93
CA ALA A 255 23.52 -25.85 24.64
C ALA A 255 24.07 -24.44 24.37
N GLY A 256 23.30 -23.40 24.70
CA GLY A 256 23.71 -22.00 24.62
C GLY A 256 24.87 -21.69 25.55
N TYR A 257 24.83 -22.15 26.79
CA TYR A 257 25.92 -22.01 27.77
C TYR A 257 27.16 -22.79 27.34
N GLY A 258 27.01 -24.01 26.82
CA GLY A 258 28.12 -24.79 26.26
C GLY A 258 28.74 -24.13 25.04
N LEU A 259 27.93 -23.51 24.17
CA LEU A 259 28.41 -22.76 23.01
C LEU A 259 29.09 -21.45 23.44
N ILE A 260 28.49 -20.69 24.35
CA ILE A 260 29.03 -19.42 24.87
C ILE A 260 30.30 -19.67 25.68
N SER A 261 30.37 -20.70 26.51
CA SER A 261 31.57 -21.04 27.28
C SER A 261 32.70 -21.50 26.36
N ARG A 262 32.42 -22.29 25.31
CA ARG A 262 33.42 -22.65 24.28
C ARG A 262 33.85 -21.45 23.42
N LEU A 263 32.92 -20.56 23.09
CA LEU A 263 33.22 -19.31 22.41
C LEU A 263 34.11 -18.43 23.29
N LEU A 264 33.79 -18.23 24.56
CA LEU A 264 34.58 -17.41 25.50
C LEU A 264 35.94 -18.04 25.82
N ALA A 265 36.05 -19.37 25.82
CA ALA A 265 37.30 -20.08 26.04
C ALA A 265 38.19 -20.19 24.79
N MET A 266 37.71 -19.76 23.61
CA MET A 266 38.57 -19.70 22.43
C MET A 266 39.64 -18.62 22.60
N PRO A 267 40.88 -18.86 22.13
CA PRO A 267 41.94 -17.86 22.14
C PRO A 267 41.63 -16.80 21.07
N TRP A 268 40.74 -15.87 21.42
CA TRP A 268 40.27 -14.80 20.53
C TRP A 268 41.43 -13.95 20.01
N HIS A 269 42.49 -13.78 20.78
CA HIS A 269 43.64 -12.99 20.37
C HIS A 269 44.31 -13.56 19.12
N ASP A 270 44.59 -14.87 19.11
CA ASP A 270 45.24 -15.55 17.99
C ASP A 270 44.32 -15.63 16.77
N TRP A 271 43.02 -15.82 17.00
CA TRP A 271 42.03 -15.87 15.92
C TRP A 271 41.77 -14.49 15.30
N LEU A 272 41.70 -13.43 16.11
CA LEU A 272 41.55 -12.04 15.65
C LEU A 272 42.80 -11.57 14.90
N ALA A 273 44.00 -12.02 15.30
CA ALA A 273 45.24 -11.72 14.60
C ALA A 273 45.28 -12.32 13.18
N GLN A 274 44.67 -13.49 12.97
CA GLN A 274 44.57 -14.15 11.66
C GLN A 274 43.40 -13.67 10.81
N LEU A 275 42.49 -12.88 11.40
CA LEU A 275 41.26 -12.43 10.75
C LEU A 275 41.49 -11.61 9.47
N PRO A 276 42.46 -10.67 9.40
CA PRO A 276 42.75 -9.94 8.17
C PRO A 276 43.19 -10.85 7.01
N ASP A 277 43.97 -11.89 7.32
CA ASP A 277 44.45 -12.86 6.33
C ASP A 277 43.34 -13.81 5.87
N LEU A 278 42.46 -14.23 6.79
CA LEU A 278 41.29 -15.08 6.50
C LEU A 278 40.21 -14.38 5.66
N LEU A 279 39.95 -13.09 5.96
CA LEU A 279 38.97 -12.27 5.25
C LEU A 279 39.52 -11.80 3.89
N GLY A 280 40.83 -11.57 3.82
CA GLY A 280 41.51 -11.09 2.62
C GLY A 280 41.30 -9.60 2.34
N LYS A 281 42.21 -9.02 1.55
CA LYS A 281 42.28 -7.56 1.29
C LYS A 281 41.01 -6.96 0.68
N ASN A 282 40.20 -7.76 -0.02
CA ASN A 282 38.98 -7.30 -0.70
C ASN A 282 37.73 -7.34 0.19
N PHE A 283 37.81 -7.88 1.41
CA PHE A 283 36.63 -8.09 2.25
C PHE A 283 35.86 -6.80 2.55
N ILE A 284 36.57 -5.71 2.83
CA ILE A 284 35.96 -4.41 3.13
C ILE A 284 35.11 -3.90 1.96
N TRP A 285 35.53 -4.20 0.72
CA TRP A 285 34.78 -3.86 -0.47
C TRP A 285 33.51 -4.71 -0.61
N PHE A 286 33.53 -5.98 -0.21
CA PHE A 286 32.31 -6.79 -0.15
C PHE A 286 31.33 -6.29 0.90
N LEU A 287 31.84 -5.82 2.05
CA LEU A 287 31.04 -5.16 3.08
C LEU A 287 30.37 -3.89 2.55
N VAL A 288 31.13 -3.01 1.88
CA VAL A 288 30.59 -1.81 1.25
C VAL A 288 29.54 -2.16 0.18
N GLY A 289 29.81 -3.16 -0.65
CA GLY A 289 28.86 -3.64 -1.66
C GLY A 289 27.55 -4.13 -1.05
N GLY A 290 27.64 -4.95 0.00
CA GLY A 290 26.48 -5.42 0.76
C GLY A 290 25.69 -4.30 1.41
N PHE A 291 26.40 -3.33 1.99
CA PHE A 291 25.80 -2.14 2.58
C PHE A 291 25.02 -1.34 1.55
N LEU A 292 25.63 -0.99 0.41
CA LEU A 292 24.99 -0.22 -0.66
C LEU A 292 23.78 -0.96 -1.24
N ALA A 293 23.96 -2.23 -1.58
CA ALA A 293 22.90 -3.06 -2.14
C ALA A 293 21.70 -3.13 -1.18
N LYS A 294 21.97 -3.35 0.12
CA LYS A 294 20.88 -3.48 1.10
C LYS A 294 20.28 -2.15 1.52
N TYR A 295 21.04 -1.07 1.54
CA TYR A 295 20.52 0.26 1.83
C TYR A 295 19.48 0.69 0.78
N ILE A 296 19.80 0.48 -0.50
CA ILE A 296 18.89 0.81 -1.60
C ILE A 296 17.68 -0.13 -1.62
N ASP A 297 17.89 -1.44 -1.41
CA ASP A 297 16.79 -2.40 -1.30
C ASP A 297 15.89 -2.12 -0.09
N GLY A 298 16.46 -1.72 1.05
CA GLY A 298 15.72 -1.37 2.26
C GLY A 298 14.90 -0.09 2.14
N THR A 299 15.31 0.85 1.27
CA THR A 299 14.59 2.11 1.02
C THR A 299 13.57 2.00 -0.11
N LEU A 300 13.88 1.29 -1.19
CA LEU A 300 13.04 1.20 -2.40
C LEU A 300 12.29 -0.13 -2.56
N GLY A 301 12.68 -1.17 -1.82
CA GLY A 301 12.17 -2.55 -1.99
C GLY A 301 12.59 -3.20 -3.30
N LEU A 302 13.59 -2.63 -3.98
CA LEU A 302 14.02 -2.97 -5.33
C LEU A 302 15.54 -2.76 -5.41
N GLY A 303 16.29 -3.76 -5.87
CA GLY A 303 17.67 -3.53 -6.35
C GLY A 303 18.80 -4.24 -5.63
N TYR A 304 18.58 -4.98 -4.52
CA TYR A 304 19.66 -5.70 -3.82
C TYR A 304 20.51 -6.53 -4.80
N GLY A 305 19.83 -7.41 -5.52
CA GLY A 305 20.48 -8.26 -6.50
C GLY A 305 21.04 -7.50 -7.71
N THR A 306 20.34 -6.48 -8.20
CA THR A 306 20.78 -5.69 -9.36
C THR A 306 22.08 -4.95 -9.06
N ILE A 307 22.18 -4.30 -7.90
CA ILE A 307 23.40 -3.58 -7.46
C ILE A 307 24.47 -4.58 -7.08
N GLY A 308 24.13 -5.59 -6.27
CA GLY A 308 25.07 -6.60 -5.81
C GLY A 308 25.73 -7.32 -6.97
N THR A 309 24.98 -7.64 -8.02
CA THR A 309 25.52 -8.32 -9.20
C THR A 309 26.46 -7.41 -9.97
N THR A 310 26.03 -6.19 -10.31
CA THR A 310 26.87 -5.27 -11.07
C THR A 310 28.14 -4.89 -10.28
N TYR A 311 28.02 -4.72 -8.96
CA TYR A 311 29.17 -4.43 -8.09
C TYR A 311 30.14 -5.61 -8.01
N LEU A 312 29.67 -6.82 -7.75
CA LEU A 312 30.57 -7.99 -7.63
C LEU A 312 31.19 -8.39 -8.98
N LEU A 313 30.50 -8.12 -10.09
CA LEU A 313 31.04 -8.32 -11.44
C LEU A 313 32.23 -7.39 -11.71
N SER A 314 32.26 -6.16 -11.18
CA SER A 314 33.39 -5.26 -11.38
C SER A 314 34.68 -5.76 -10.71
N PHE A 315 34.55 -6.56 -9.64
CA PHE A 315 35.67 -7.27 -8.97
C PHE A 315 36.09 -8.56 -9.71
N GLY A 316 35.49 -8.87 -10.86
CA GLY A 316 35.87 -10.02 -11.67
C GLY A 316 35.39 -11.37 -11.13
N ILE A 317 34.48 -11.39 -10.16
CA ILE A 317 33.92 -12.62 -9.62
C ILE A 317 33.05 -13.28 -10.71
N PRO A 318 33.12 -14.62 -10.91
CA PRO A 318 32.31 -15.30 -11.91
C PRO A 318 30.79 -15.13 -11.65
N PRO A 319 29.96 -14.91 -12.69
CA PRO A 319 28.53 -14.64 -12.53
C PRO A 319 27.76 -15.69 -11.72
N ALA A 320 28.05 -16.97 -11.91
CA ALA A 320 27.38 -18.05 -11.17
C ALA A 320 27.70 -17.98 -9.65
N GLN A 321 28.94 -17.62 -9.29
CA GLN A 321 29.36 -17.44 -7.89
C GLN A 321 28.72 -16.21 -7.26
N ILE A 322 28.64 -15.11 -8.02
CA ILE A 322 27.91 -13.91 -7.61
C ILE A 322 26.45 -14.24 -7.33
N SER A 323 25.78 -14.88 -8.29
CA SER A 323 24.38 -15.25 -8.14
C SER A 323 24.15 -16.14 -6.92
N LYS A 324 25.00 -17.16 -6.70
CA LYS A 324 24.97 -18.00 -5.50
C LYS A 324 25.02 -17.17 -4.22
N THR A 325 26.03 -16.31 -4.07
CA THR A 325 26.22 -15.53 -2.83
C THR A 325 25.08 -14.55 -2.57
N ILE A 326 24.55 -13.91 -3.62
CA ILE A 326 23.39 -13.03 -3.53
C ILE A 326 22.15 -13.82 -3.09
N HIS A 327 21.81 -14.93 -3.74
CA HIS A 327 20.61 -15.70 -3.41
C HIS A 327 20.66 -16.26 -1.99
N ILE A 328 21.82 -16.76 -1.54
CA ILE A 328 21.97 -17.24 -0.16
C ILE A 328 21.72 -16.10 0.83
N SER A 329 22.25 -14.90 0.58
CA SER A 329 22.00 -13.73 1.43
C SER A 329 20.53 -13.26 1.38
N GLU A 330 19.86 -13.45 0.24
CA GLU A 330 18.45 -13.10 0.06
C GLU A 330 17.50 -14.02 0.82
N ILE A 331 17.87 -15.27 1.12
CA ILE A 331 17.07 -16.17 1.96
C ILE A 331 16.78 -15.49 3.30
N PHE A 332 17.80 -14.93 3.94
CA PHE A 332 17.65 -14.30 5.26
C PHE A 332 16.83 -13.01 5.17
N THR A 333 17.19 -12.14 4.22
CA THR A 333 16.56 -10.82 4.13
C THR A 333 15.12 -10.88 3.60
N SER A 334 14.85 -11.74 2.61
CA SER A 334 13.51 -11.96 2.08
C SER A 334 12.67 -12.86 2.97
N GLY A 335 13.28 -13.79 3.70
CA GLY A 335 12.59 -14.66 4.64
C GLY A 335 11.98 -13.88 5.80
N LEU A 336 12.75 -12.99 6.43
CA LEU A 336 12.25 -12.14 7.51
C LEU A 336 11.13 -11.20 7.02
N SER A 337 11.35 -10.54 5.87
CA SER A 337 10.35 -9.65 5.26
C SER A 337 9.06 -10.39 4.87
N GLY A 338 9.20 -11.53 4.20
CA GLY A 338 8.10 -12.40 3.79
C GLY A 338 7.28 -12.91 4.97
N TRP A 339 7.96 -13.32 6.06
CA TRP A 339 7.31 -13.76 7.30
C TRP A 339 6.49 -12.63 7.94
N MET A 340 7.04 -11.42 8.04
CA MET A 340 6.30 -10.27 8.55
C MET A 340 5.05 -9.97 7.72
N HIS A 341 5.18 -9.97 6.39
CA HIS A 341 4.01 -9.76 5.52
C HIS A 341 2.96 -10.86 5.65
N TRP A 342 3.37 -12.11 5.86
CA TRP A 342 2.43 -13.21 6.13
C TRP A 342 1.73 -13.04 7.49
N HIS A 343 2.50 -12.72 8.54
CA HIS A 343 2.00 -12.47 9.89
C HIS A 343 0.96 -11.34 9.92
N TYR A 344 1.25 -10.22 9.25
CA TYR A 344 0.32 -9.07 9.12
C TYR A 344 -0.81 -9.28 8.09
N ARG A 345 -0.97 -10.48 7.53
CA ARG A 345 -2.00 -10.83 6.52
C ARG A 345 -1.95 -9.95 5.26
N ASN A 346 -0.75 -9.49 4.89
CA ASN A 346 -0.47 -8.72 3.68
C ASN A 346 -0.26 -9.59 2.44
N VAL A 347 -0.46 -10.91 2.54
CA VAL A 347 -0.22 -11.87 1.47
C VAL A 347 -1.54 -12.30 0.83
N ASN A 348 -1.69 -12.04 -0.46
CA ASN A 348 -2.76 -12.63 -1.25
C ASN A 348 -2.38 -14.05 -1.69
N LYS A 349 -3.08 -15.07 -1.18
CA LYS A 349 -2.80 -16.49 -1.44
C LYS A 349 -2.84 -16.85 -2.94
N LYS A 350 -3.77 -16.26 -3.70
CA LYS A 350 -3.91 -16.52 -5.14
C LYS A 350 -2.73 -15.94 -5.92
N LEU A 351 -2.35 -14.69 -5.61
CA LEU A 351 -1.17 -14.04 -6.21
C LEU A 351 0.12 -14.76 -5.84
N PHE A 352 0.28 -15.12 -4.57
CA PHE A 352 1.44 -15.87 -4.08
C PHE A 352 1.60 -17.20 -4.82
N ARG A 353 0.56 -18.04 -4.87
CA ARG A 353 0.60 -19.33 -5.59
C ARG A 353 0.89 -19.15 -7.08
N ALA A 354 0.31 -18.12 -7.69
CA ALA A 354 0.53 -17.82 -9.11
C ALA A 354 1.96 -17.36 -9.41
N LEU A 355 2.72 -16.87 -8.42
CA LEU A 355 4.10 -16.42 -8.59
C LEU A 355 5.11 -17.49 -8.16
N VAL A 356 4.87 -18.15 -7.03
CA VAL A 356 5.86 -19.03 -6.39
C VAL A 356 6.19 -20.22 -7.27
N TRP A 357 5.21 -21.01 -7.73
CA TRP A 357 5.49 -22.21 -8.51
C TRP A 357 6.20 -21.92 -9.85
N PRO A 358 5.69 -20.99 -10.69
CA PRO A 358 6.40 -20.63 -11.91
C PRO A 358 7.77 -20.00 -11.62
N GLY A 359 7.87 -19.21 -10.55
CA GLY A 359 9.11 -18.58 -10.11
C GLY A 359 10.18 -19.59 -9.67
N LEU A 360 9.80 -20.66 -8.97
CA LEU A 360 10.73 -21.74 -8.62
C LEU A 360 11.29 -22.41 -9.86
N ILE A 361 10.42 -22.74 -10.82
CA ILE A 361 10.84 -23.34 -12.10
C ILE A 361 11.82 -22.43 -12.83
N GLY A 362 11.50 -21.13 -12.90
CA GLY A 362 12.38 -20.12 -13.49
C GLY A 362 13.72 -20.05 -12.76
N GLY A 363 13.71 -19.92 -11.43
CA GLY A 363 14.91 -19.78 -10.61
C GLY A 363 15.83 -21.00 -10.69
N ILE A 364 15.28 -22.21 -10.62
CA ILE A 364 16.05 -23.45 -10.79
C ILE A 364 16.64 -23.52 -12.20
N GLY A 365 15.83 -23.27 -13.23
CA GLY A 365 16.31 -23.29 -14.62
C GLY A 365 17.41 -22.26 -14.89
N GLY A 366 17.28 -21.06 -14.32
CA GLY A 366 18.30 -20.01 -14.42
C GLY A 366 19.59 -20.36 -13.68
N ALA A 367 19.48 -20.94 -12.49
CA ALA A 367 20.63 -21.38 -11.69
C ALA A 367 21.42 -22.51 -12.37
N ILE A 368 20.72 -23.49 -12.96
CA ILE A 368 21.31 -24.55 -13.77
C ILE A 368 22.03 -23.93 -14.99
N LEU A 369 21.35 -23.08 -15.75
CA LEU A 369 21.90 -22.48 -16.96
C LEU A 369 23.20 -21.71 -16.68
N ILE A 370 23.18 -20.78 -15.72
CA ILE A 370 24.36 -19.95 -15.45
C ILE A 370 25.54 -20.76 -14.91
N THR A 371 25.25 -21.84 -14.17
CA THR A 371 26.26 -22.75 -13.65
C THR A 371 26.90 -23.60 -14.75
N HIS A 372 26.14 -24.03 -15.76
CA HIS A 372 26.72 -24.71 -16.92
C HIS A 372 27.55 -23.75 -17.79
N LEU A 373 27.05 -22.53 -18.03
CA LEU A 373 27.72 -21.55 -18.88
C LEU A 373 29.02 -21.00 -18.29
N GLN A 374 29.27 -21.16 -16.99
CA GLN A 374 30.49 -20.65 -16.35
C GLN A 374 31.77 -21.35 -16.83
N HIS A 375 31.70 -22.61 -17.28
CA HIS A 375 32.87 -23.46 -17.56
C HIS A 375 33.42 -23.31 -18.99
N GLY A 376 32.71 -22.63 -19.90
CA GLY A 376 33.13 -22.53 -21.32
C GLY A 376 32.83 -21.21 -22.02
N SER A 377 31.97 -20.35 -21.45
CA SER A 377 31.47 -19.16 -22.15
C SER A 377 31.60 -17.87 -21.33
N LEU A 378 32.52 -17.81 -20.36
CA LEU A 378 32.62 -16.70 -19.42
C LEU A 378 32.80 -15.33 -20.11
N HIS A 379 33.57 -15.29 -21.21
CA HIS A 379 33.78 -14.10 -22.04
C HIS A 379 32.50 -13.59 -22.73
N ILE A 380 31.53 -14.47 -23.00
CA ILE A 380 30.24 -14.13 -23.63
C ILE A 380 29.18 -13.84 -22.57
N VAL A 381 29.19 -14.58 -21.47
CA VAL A 381 28.18 -14.48 -20.40
C VAL A 381 28.30 -13.16 -19.63
N ARG A 382 29.53 -12.73 -19.30
CA ARG A 382 29.77 -11.45 -18.60
C ARG A 382 29.17 -10.24 -19.32
N PRO A 383 29.45 -9.99 -20.62
CA PRO A 383 28.89 -8.84 -21.32
C PRO A 383 27.38 -8.97 -21.54
N LEU A 384 26.83 -10.18 -21.69
CA LEU A 384 25.37 -10.39 -21.75
C LEU A 384 24.68 -9.98 -20.45
N ILE A 385 25.24 -10.36 -19.30
CA ILE A 385 24.71 -9.95 -17.98
C ILE A 385 24.91 -8.45 -17.76
N ALA A 386 26.03 -7.89 -18.20
CA ALA A 386 26.25 -6.44 -18.16
C ALA A 386 25.22 -5.68 -19.02
N LEU A 387 24.91 -6.17 -20.22
CA LEU A 387 23.88 -5.60 -21.09
C LEU A 387 22.48 -5.70 -20.47
N TYR A 388 22.15 -6.84 -19.86
CA TYR A 388 20.88 -7.02 -19.15
C TYR A 388 20.77 -6.07 -17.94
N THR A 389 21.81 -5.98 -17.11
CA THR A 389 21.82 -5.08 -15.96
C THR A 389 21.78 -3.61 -16.39
N PHE A 390 22.40 -3.25 -17.53
CA PHE A 390 22.27 -1.94 -18.16
C PHE A 390 20.81 -1.65 -18.55
N PHE A 391 20.15 -2.59 -19.24
CA PHE A 391 18.72 -2.45 -19.59
C PHE A 391 17.84 -2.29 -18.35
N LEU A 392 18.17 -2.99 -17.27
CA LEU A 392 17.45 -2.87 -16.01
C LEU A 392 17.69 -1.51 -15.35
N GLY A 393 18.93 -1.03 -15.33
CA GLY A 393 19.31 0.32 -14.89
C GLY A 393 18.58 1.41 -15.68
N ALA A 394 18.52 1.28 -17.01
CA ALA A 394 17.78 2.18 -17.88
C ALA A 394 16.27 2.18 -17.56
N ASN A 395 15.67 1.01 -17.32
CA ASN A 395 14.27 0.93 -16.89
C ASN A 395 14.01 1.58 -15.53
N ILE A 396 14.93 1.43 -14.57
CA ILE A 396 14.86 2.07 -13.26
C ILE A 396 14.96 3.60 -13.42
N LEU A 397 15.92 4.07 -14.22
CA LEU A 397 16.11 5.49 -14.52
C LEU A 397 14.87 6.11 -15.18
N LEU A 398 14.33 5.45 -16.21
CA LEU A 398 13.13 5.91 -16.91
C LEU A 398 11.92 6.01 -15.98
N LYS A 399 11.79 5.13 -14.98
CA LYS A 399 10.74 5.22 -13.94
C LYS A 399 10.94 6.44 -13.03
N GLY A 400 12.18 6.77 -12.68
CA GLY A 400 12.52 7.99 -11.92
C GLY A 400 12.27 9.28 -12.72
N LEU A 401 12.46 9.25 -14.05
CA LEU A 401 12.28 10.41 -14.92
C LEU A 401 10.83 10.62 -15.37
N ARG A 402 10.09 9.54 -15.67
CA ARG A 402 8.74 9.59 -16.24
C ARG A 402 7.68 9.18 -15.21
N PHE A 403 7.30 10.12 -14.34
CA PHE A 403 6.11 9.95 -13.51
C PHE A 403 4.86 10.27 -14.35
N ARG A 404 4.41 9.32 -15.19
CA ARG A 404 3.11 9.43 -15.88
C ARG A 404 2.18 8.30 -15.45
N ARG A 405 1.00 8.68 -14.93
CA ARG A 405 -0.16 7.80 -14.73
C ARG A 405 -0.52 7.16 -16.08
N LYS A 406 -0.09 5.92 -16.31
CA LYS A 406 -0.62 5.12 -17.43
C LYS A 406 -1.84 4.31 -16.97
N ARG A 407 -2.80 4.19 -17.90
CA ARG A 407 -4.08 3.49 -17.78
C ARG A 407 -3.88 2.06 -17.26
N GLN A 408 -4.52 1.73 -16.14
CA GLN A 408 -4.44 0.44 -15.48
C GLN A 408 -4.99 -0.67 -16.38
N ARG A 409 -4.11 -1.49 -16.97
CA ARG A 409 -4.51 -2.73 -17.65
C ARG A 409 -4.25 -3.90 -16.72
N LYS A 410 -5.30 -4.66 -16.39
CA LYS A 410 -5.20 -5.88 -15.60
C LYS A 410 -4.32 -6.90 -16.32
N MET A 411 -3.18 -7.24 -15.73
CA MET A 411 -2.27 -8.24 -16.28
C MET A 411 -2.82 -9.65 -16.04
N LYS A 412 -3.05 -10.40 -17.13
CA LYS A 412 -3.63 -11.75 -17.10
C LYS A 412 -2.60 -12.85 -16.82
N ARG A 413 -1.35 -12.70 -17.27
CA ARG A 413 -0.29 -13.74 -17.20
C ARG A 413 0.70 -13.51 -16.06
N VAL A 414 0.24 -13.63 -14.81
CA VAL A 414 1.08 -13.47 -13.61
C VAL A 414 2.12 -14.58 -13.48
N GLY A 415 1.78 -15.82 -13.83
CA GLY A 415 2.69 -16.96 -13.72
C GLY A 415 3.90 -16.83 -14.64
N LEU A 416 3.69 -16.40 -15.89
CA LEU A 416 4.79 -16.16 -16.83
C LEU A 416 5.73 -15.06 -16.30
N LEU A 417 5.18 -14.01 -15.69
CA LEU A 417 5.98 -12.96 -15.05
C LEU A 417 6.81 -13.53 -13.89
N GLY A 418 6.23 -14.39 -13.06
CA GLY A 418 6.96 -15.08 -11.97
C GLY A 418 8.10 -15.95 -12.50
N MET A 419 7.84 -16.74 -13.55
CA MET A 419 8.84 -17.60 -14.19
C MET A 419 10.00 -16.81 -14.80
N ILE A 420 9.70 -15.81 -15.64
CA ILE A 420 10.72 -14.95 -16.25
C ILE A 420 11.47 -14.18 -15.15
N GLY A 421 10.75 -13.70 -14.15
CA GLY A 421 11.32 -13.02 -12.99
C GLY A 421 12.33 -13.88 -12.26
N GLY A 422 11.95 -15.11 -11.86
CA GLY A 422 12.83 -16.04 -11.16
C GLY A 422 14.03 -16.49 -12.00
N PHE A 423 13.82 -16.74 -13.29
CA PHE A 423 14.90 -17.09 -14.22
C PHE A 423 15.94 -15.97 -14.35
N LEU A 424 15.50 -14.74 -14.62
CA LEU A 424 16.39 -13.60 -14.74
C LEU A 424 17.05 -13.24 -13.41
N ASP A 425 16.36 -13.46 -12.29
CA ASP A 425 16.95 -13.32 -10.96
C ASP A 425 18.10 -14.31 -10.78
N ALA A 426 17.93 -15.60 -11.10
CA ALA A 426 19.00 -16.58 -10.95
C ALA A 426 20.16 -16.38 -11.95
N VAL A 427 19.89 -15.98 -13.20
CA VAL A 427 20.92 -15.81 -14.24
C VAL A 427 21.74 -14.53 -14.02
N ALA A 428 21.05 -13.41 -13.76
CA ALA A 428 21.66 -12.09 -13.73
C ALA A 428 21.61 -11.43 -12.34
N GLY A 429 21.18 -12.20 -11.34
CA GLY A 429 21.22 -11.83 -9.93
C GLY A 429 20.31 -10.68 -9.54
N GLY A 430 19.32 -10.22 -10.32
CA GLY A 430 18.56 -9.00 -9.96
C GLY A 430 17.25 -8.69 -10.72
N GLY A 431 16.53 -9.72 -11.18
CA GLY A 431 15.32 -9.58 -11.99
C GLY A 431 14.01 -9.54 -11.20
N TRP A 432 13.95 -10.11 -9.99
CA TRP A 432 12.69 -10.33 -9.29
C TRP A 432 12.01 -9.02 -8.86
N GLY A 433 12.69 -8.20 -8.05
CA GLY A 433 12.09 -6.95 -7.57
C GLY A 433 11.80 -5.97 -8.71
N THR A 434 12.81 -5.71 -9.52
CA THR A 434 12.81 -4.70 -10.58
C THR A 434 11.81 -5.01 -11.69
N LEU A 435 11.52 -6.28 -11.97
CA LEU A 435 10.60 -6.70 -13.04
C LEU A 435 9.25 -7.18 -12.49
N VAL A 436 9.22 -8.07 -11.49
CA VAL A 436 7.95 -8.66 -10.99
C VAL A 436 7.18 -7.65 -10.14
N THR A 437 7.79 -7.10 -9.09
CA THR A 437 7.12 -6.16 -8.17
C THR A 437 6.66 -4.92 -8.92
N SER A 438 7.55 -4.34 -9.73
CA SER A 438 7.24 -3.10 -10.44
C SER A 438 6.13 -3.25 -11.49
N THR A 439 6.11 -4.37 -12.22
CA THR A 439 5.08 -4.64 -13.24
C THR A 439 3.73 -4.93 -12.59
N LEU A 440 3.70 -5.64 -11.46
CA LEU A 440 2.46 -5.89 -10.74
C LEU A 440 1.85 -4.61 -10.16
N ILE A 441 2.66 -3.73 -9.59
CA ILE A 441 2.20 -2.41 -9.12
C ILE A 441 1.71 -1.57 -10.32
N ALA A 442 2.48 -1.53 -11.42
CA ALA A 442 2.09 -0.83 -12.63
C ALA A 442 0.80 -1.37 -13.27
N SER A 443 0.45 -2.64 -13.04
CA SER A 443 -0.80 -3.25 -13.50
C SER A 443 -2.05 -2.83 -12.71
N GLY A 444 -1.92 -1.97 -11.69
CA GLY A 444 -3.02 -1.47 -10.88
C GLY A 444 -3.44 -2.39 -9.74
N ARG A 445 -2.62 -3.38 -9.37
CA ARG A 445 -2.87 -4.23 -8.19
C ARG A 445 -2.52 -3.46 -6.93
N ASN A 446 -3.28 -3.72 -5.86
CA ASN A 446 -3.07 -3.07 -4.57
C ASN A 446 -1.61 -3.30 -4.07
N PRO A 447 -0.81 -2.23 -3.87
CA PRO A 447 0.61 -2.33 -3.55
C PRO A 447 0.91 -3.16 -2.29
N LYS A 448 0.07 -3.08 -1.25
CA LYS A 448 0.23 -3.81 0.01
C LYS A 448 0.28 -5.32 -0.23
N TYR A 449 -0.66 -5.83 -1.02
CA TYR A 449 -0.76 -7.26 -1.32
C TYR A 449 0.26 -7.72 -2.37
N VAL A 450 0.66 -6.83 -3.28
CA VAL A 450 1.74 -7.12 -4.23
C VAL A 450 3.05 -7.28 -3.48
N VAL A 451 3.46 -6.29 -2.69
CA VAL A 451 4.73 -6.33 -1.95
C VAL A 451 4.77 -7.54 -1.02
N GLY A 452 3.69 -7.80 -0.27
CA GLY A 452 3.63 -8.96 0.62
C GLY A 452 3.71 -10.31 -0.09
N SER A 453 2.91 -10.53 -1.14
CA SER A 453 2.93 -11.78 -1.91
C SER A 453 4.24 -12.00 -2.66
N VAL A 454 4.83 -10.92 -3.21
CA VAL A 454 6.06 -10.99 -4.01
C VAL A 454 7.28 -11.23 -3.12
N ASN A 455 7.37 -10.59 -1.95
CA ASN A 455 8.46 -10.83 -0.98
C ASN A 455 8.42 -12.26 -0.43
N LEU A 456 7.22 -12.76 -0.07
CA LEU A 456 7.09 -14.15 0.38
C LEU A 456 7.44 -15.14 -0.74
N ALA A 457 7.01 -14.90 -1.98
CA ALA A 457 7.38 -15.75 -3.11
C ALA A 457 8.90 -15.71 -3.38
N ARG A 458 9.53 -14.53 -3.27
CA ARG A 458 10.98 -14.35 -3.42
C ARG A 458 11.77 -15.24 -2.48
N PHE A 459 11.36 -15.34 -1.21
CA PHE A 459 12.01 -16.22 -0.24
C PHE A 459 12.11 -17.67 -0.75
N TYR A 460 11.00 -18.25 -1.24
CA TYR A 460 11.00 -19.62 -1.76
C TYR A 460 11.79 -19.77 -3.06
N VAL A 461 11.74 -18.77 -3.95
CA VAL A 461 12.54 -18.77 -5.19
C VAL A 461 14.02 -18.69 -4.87
N ALA A 462 14.42 -17.81 -3.96
CA ALA A 462 15.81 -17.67 -3.49
C ALA A 462 16.29 -18.94 -2.78
N LEU A 463 15.43 -19.58 -1.99
CA LEU A 463 15.74 -20.85 -1.33
C LEU A 463 15.97 -21.98 -2.34
N ALA A 464 15.10 -22.10 -3.36
CA ALA A 464 15.26 -23.08 -4.42
C ALA A 464 16.52 -22.83 -5.26
N GLY A 465 16.75 -21.58 -5.70
CA GLY A 465 17.94 -21.21 -6.46
C GLY A 465 19.23 -21.43 -5.66
N SER A 466 19.25 -21.06 -4.37
CA SER A 466 20.40 -21.31 -3.49
C SER A 466 20.67 -22.80 -3.31
N ALA A 467 19.64 -23.62 -3.12
CA ALA A 467 19.80 -25.07 -3.03
C ALA A 467 20.42 -25.63 -4.32
N THR A 468 19.94 -25.20 -5.48
CA THR A 468 20.53 -25.57 -6.78
C THR A 468 22.00 -25.14 -6.88
N PHE A 469 22.33 -23.90 -6.54
CA PHE A 469 23.72 -23.43 -6.56
C PHE A 469 24.61 -24.17 -5.57
N LEU A 470 24.12 -24.51 -4.38
CA LEU A 470 24.88 -25.27 -3.38
C LEU A 470 25.19 -26.68 -3.88
N VAL A 471 24.23 -27.35 -4.52
CA VAL A 471 24.42 -28.67 -5.11
C VAL A 471 25.42 -28.64 -6.27
N LEU A 472 25.35 -27.62 -7.14
CA LEU A 472 26.18 -27.57 -8.36
C LEU A 472 27.56 -26.92 -8.16
N LEU A 473 27.69 -25.96 -7.23
CA LEU A 473 28.92 -25.15 -7.05
C LEU A 473 29.57 -25.34 -5.67
N GLY A 474 28.88 -25.96 -4.71
CA GLY A 474 29.30 -26.01 -3.32
C GLY A 474 29.34 -24.66 -2.60
N LEU A 475 29.79 -24.68 -1.35
CA LEU A 475 30.10 -23.47 -0.57
C LEU A 475 31.52 -23.01 -0.91
N SER A 476 31.60 -21.90 -1.65
CA SER A 476 32.85 -21.24 -2.02
C SER A 476 32.64 -19.73 -2.03
N GLN A 477 33.70 -18.94 -1.87
CA GLN A 477 33.64 -17.48 -1.72
C GLN A 477 32.82 -17.03 -0.49
N TRP A 478 32.98 -17.74 0.64
CA TRP A 478 32.25 -17.46 1.88
C TRP A 478 32.55 -16.05 2.41
N GLN A 479 33.72 -15.49 2.11
CA GLN A 479 34.09 -14.12 2.45
C GLN A 479 33.18 -13.09 1.77
N VAL A 480 32.78 -13.33 0.51
CA VAL A 480 31.84 -12.47 -0.22
C VAL A 480 30.48 -12.53 0.44
N LEU A 481 29.97 -13.75 0.71
CA LEU A 481 28.70 -13.94 1.40
C LEU A 481 28.68 -13.26 2.78
N LEU A 482 29.74 -13.44 3.57
CA LEU A 482 29.87 -12.85 4.90
C LEU A 482 29.92 -11.31 4.83
N GLY A 483 30.68 -10.75 3.89
CA GLY A 483 30.74 -9.31 3.65
C GLY A 483 29.37 -8.73 3.27
N LEU A 484 28.65 -9.39 2.35
CA LEU A 484 27.30 -8.99 1.97
C LEU A 484 26.31 -9.01 3.16
N LEU A 485 26.35 -10.08 3.97
CA LEU A 485 25.48 -10.23 5.13
C LEU A 485 25.75 -9.17 6.20
N ILE A 486 27.02 -8.94 6.56
CA ILE A 486 27.41 -7.95 7.57
C ILE A 486 27.10 -6.54 7.08
N GLY A 487 27.50 -6.19 5.85
CA GLY A 487 27.18 -4.91 5.24
C GLY A 487 25.68 -4.66 5.18
N GLY A 488 24.90 -5.68 4.81
CA GLY A 488 23.45 -5.60 4.77
C GLY A 488 22.79 -5.45 6.14
N ALA A 489 23.31 -6.13 7.16
CA ALA A 489 22.85 -5.99 8.54
C ALA A 489 23.07 -4.57 9.08
N LEU A 490 24.22 -3.97 8.78
CA LEU A 490 24.55 -2.58 9.15
C LEU A 490 23.69 -1.57 8.40
N ALA A 491 23.39 -1.80 7.12
CA ALA A 491 22.59 -0.91 6.30
C ALA A 491 21.09 -0.91 6.67
N SER A 492 20.56 -2.05 7.13
CA SER A 492 19.11 -2.24 7.32
C SER A 492 18.46 -1.23 8.30
N PRO A 493 19.02 -0.95 9.50
CA PRO A 493 18.48 0.06 10.41
C PRO A 493 18.54 1.48 9.86
N LEU A 494 19.62 1.82 9.16
CA LEU A 494 19.82 3.14 8.56
C LEU A 494 18.80 3.38 7.44
N ALA A 495 18.69 2.41 6.53
CA ALA A 495 17.71 2.44 5.44
C ALA A 495 16.30 2.68 5.96
N ALA A 496 15.86 1.91 6.97
CA ALA A 496 14.54 2.03 7.58
C ALA A 496 14.26 3.42 8.18
N ARG A 497 15.27 4.09 8.75
CA ARG A 497 15.15 5.46 9.28
C ARG A 497 15.03 6.48 8.16
N THR A 498 15.81 6.33 7.09
CA THR A 498 15.88 7.31 5.99
C THR A 498 14.76 7.16 4.94
N THR A 499 14.04 6.04 4.91
CA THR A 499 12.94 5.80 3.95
C THR A 499 11.86 6.89 3.98
N ARG A 500 11.65 7.56 5.12
CA ARG A 500 10.64 8.63 5.26
C ARG A 500 11.12 10.00 4.78
N SER A 501 12.43 10.24 4.73
CA SER A 501 13.01 11.56 4.43
C SER A 501 13.57 11.70 3.02
N LEU A 502 13.86 10.58 2.33
CA LEU A 502 14.46 10.62 1.00
C LEU A 502 13.40 10.59 -0.11
N PRO A 503 13.44 11.55 -1.06
CA PRO A 503 12.54 11.54 -2.20
C PRO A 503 12.83 10.35 -3.11
N THR A 504 11.91 9.37 -3.14
CA THR A 504 11.99 8.11 -3.91
C THR A 504 12.44 8.33 -5.36
N ARG A 505 12.04 9.45 -5.96
CA ARG A 505 12.42 9.84 -7.33
C ARG A 505 13.93 10.00 -7.50
N GLN A 506 14.58 10.71 -6.59
CA GLN A 506 16.03 10.95 -6.68
C GLN A 506 16.79 9.65 -6.51
N LEU A 507 16.36 8.79 -5.57
CA LEU A 507 16.96 7.47 -5.37
C LEU A 507 16.86 6.58 -6.62
N LEU A 508 15.72 6.55 -7.30
CA LEU A 508 15.57 5.80 -8.56
C LEU A 508 16.47 6.34 -9.68
N VAL A 509 16.63 7.67 -9.78
CA VAL A 509 17.52 8.28 -10.78
C VAL A 509 18.98 7.94 -10.49
N ILE A 510 19.43 8.14 -9.24
CA ILE A 510 20.80 7.83 -8.81
C ILE A 510 21.10 6.35 -9.03
N LEU A 511 20.20 5.46 -8.60
CA LEU A 511 20.34 4.02 -8.77
C LEU A 511 20.44 3.63 -10.25
N GLY A 512 19.54 4.15 -11.09
CA GLY A 512 19.53 3.85 -12.52
C GLY A 512 20.84 4.26 -13.20
N ILE A 513 21.34 5.46 -12.89
CA ILE A 513 22.63 5.96 -13.41
C ILE A 513 23.79 5.09 -12.92
N LEU A 514 23.85 4.79 -11.61
CA LEU A 514 24.91 3.96 -11.02
C LEU A 514 25.00 2.59 -11.68
N VAL A 515 23.87 1.89 -11.80
CA VAL A 515 23.81 0.56 -12.43
C VAL A 515 24.26 0.65 -13.90
N MET A 516 23.79 1.65 -14.64
CA MET A 516 24.19 1.85 -16.04
C MET A 516 25.70 2.11 -16.18
N LEU A 517 26.28 3.00 -15.37
CA LEU A 517 27.71 3.31 -15.41
C LEU A 517 28.57 2.10 -15.09
N LEU A 518 28.23 1.36 -14.04
CA LEU A 518 28.94 0.14 -13.67
C LEU A 518 28.80 -0.94 -14.76
N SER A 519 27.64 -1.08 -15.39
CA SER A 519 27.45 -2.01 -16.51
C SER A 519 28.30 -1.63 -17.73
N VAL A 520 28.40 -0.33 -18.07
CA VAL A 520 29.29 0.15 -19.14
C VAL A 520 30.75 -0.13 -18.81
N TRP A 521 31.16 0.11 -17.56
CA TRP A 521 32.50 -0.22 -17.10
C TRP A 521 32.84 -1.70 -17.23
N ILE A 522 31.91 -2.59 -16.88
CA ILE A 522 32.10 -4.05 -17.04
C ILE A 522 32.25 -4.42 -18.52
N MET A 523 31.41 -3.85 -19.40
CA MET A 523 31.51 -4.10 -20.84
C MET A 523 32.87 -3.65 -21.38
N TYR A 524 33.30 -2.43 -21.03
CA TYR A 524 34.61 -1.90 -21.41
C TYR A 524 35.76 -2.80 -20.91
N LYS A 525 35.77 -3.16 -19.62
CA LYS A 525 36.80 -4.01 -19.03
C LYS A 525 36.85 -5.41 -19.65
N THR A 526 35.71 -5.95 -20.06
CA THR A 526 35.64 -7.28 -20.67
C THR A 526 36.17 -7.27 -22.11
N TRP A 527 35.99 -6.18 -22.85
CA TRP A 527 36.32 -6.09 -24.29
C TRP A 527 37.67 -5.45 -24.58
N TRP A 528 38.20 -4.63 -23.66
CA TRP A 528 39.36 -3.76 -23.95
C TRP A 528 40.56 -3.97 -23.02
N ILE A 529 40.38 -4.64 -21.88
CA ILE A 529 41.43 -4.85 -20.86
C ILE A 529 41.89 -6.32 -20.80
N HIS A 530 41.23 -7.22 -21.53
CA HIS A 530 41.56 -8.64 -21.62
C HIS A 530 41.68 -9.13 -23.05
#